data_AF-A0A7W5AG56-F1
#
_entry.id   AF-A0A7W5AG56-F1
#
_cell.length_a   1.000
_cell.length_b   1.000
_cell.length_c   1.000
_cell.angle_alpha   90.00
_cell.angle_beta   90.00
_cell.angle_gamma   90.00
#
_symmetry.space_group_name_H-M   'P 1'
#
loop_
_entity.id
_entity.type
_entity.pdbx_description
1 polymer ?
#
loop_
_entity_poly.entity_id
_entity_poly.type
_entity_poly.pdbx_seq_one_letter_code
_entity_poly.pdbx_strand_id
1 'polypeptide(L)'
;MAVSRQRRRMLRALSAATIAAAVLSPAAPAWAAPGYPSLAPCVPGVATAADDAIAAQLKPMMNGRRLGSAVTGPRIACARAIVATVQSRGLGQRAAVIAVTTAIAESTLNNHTVAYDHDSLGLFQQRPSQGWGKPAQVVDPVYATNAFLNAMLRKHPGGAWMTGDIGAICQRVQGSALPLAYAPEAHDAQLIVGRLWTQAGAAPAPQPTAPSGPYQKALAAAGTQLGALAGRHELALADWNGDGRPDLFVVEGTGTASGKTEIRIMDGAANFAALLLNRVTALDETGDLYTYAIADINGDKRPDLVVVQRSGTTSGTAEVTVLDGASAFRQQLLHTGTPLAANDERREFAVTDWNGDAHPDLVVTKTSGTPGNRMQVQLLDGAANFQRHLTPAIVTAEPANPDHRVLVTDFNNDRRPDLVIAETSAKADGRTRLRVLDGATGFQRTLFKADTAPGVTHHLELLITEWNGDRRPDLLLVQENGTASGRTEMVVLGG
;
A
#
# COMPACT_ATOMS: atom_id res chain seq x y z
N MET A 1 -32.97 76.64 -18.77
CA MET A 1 -32.08 77.08 -17.67
C MET A 1 -30.74 76.37 -17.89
N ALA A 2 -29.64 77.06 -18.26
CA ALA A 2 -28.83 78.02 -17.47
C ALA A 2 -28.12 77.30 -16.29
N VAL A 3 -26.82 77.47 -15.97
CA VAL A 3 -25.70 78.32 -16.48
C VAL A 3 -24.38 77.75 -15.87
N SER A 4 -23.13 77.84 -16.35
CA SER A 4 -22.48 78.31 -17.61
C SER A 4 -21.13 77.55 -17.82
N ARG A 5 -20.44 77.58 -18.98
CA ARG A 5 -19.23 78.39 -19.36
C ARG A 5 -18.06 78.39 -18.32
N GLN A 6 -16.76 78.40 -18.68
CA GLN A 6 -16.14 78.87 -19.94
C GLN A 6 -14.73 78.32 -20.25
N ARG A 7 -14.46 78.16 -21.55
CA ARG A 7 -13.18 78.03 -22.29
C ARG A 7 -11.90 78.59 -21.64
N ARG A 8 -10.74 77.97 -21.96
CA ARG A 8 -9.70 78.58 -22.86
C ARG A 8 -8.66 77.57 -23.37
N ARG A 9 -7.92 77.98 -24.41
CA ARG A 9 -6.97 77.18 -25.22
C ARG A 9 -5.50 77.48 -24.83
N MET A 10 -4.63 76.55 -25.27
CA MET A 10 -3.32 76.80 -25.93
C MET A 10 -2.01 77.00 -25.12
N LEU A 11 -1.06 76.12 -25.49
CA LEU A 11 0.35 76.37 -25.88
C LEU A 11 1.49 76.45 -24.84
N ARG A 12 2.52 75.64 -25.18
CA ARG A 12 3.97 75.83 -25.02
C ARG A 12 4.62 75.63 -23.64
N ALA A 13 5.19 74.43 -23.50
CA ALA A 13 6.62 74.17 -23.38
C ALA A 13 7.48 75.11 -22.51
N LEU A 14 8.14 74.52 -21.50
CA LEU A 14 9.52 74.86 -21.13
C LEU A 14 10.23 73.66 -20.50
N SER A 15 11.56 73.68 -20.57
CA SER A 15 12.42 72.50 -20.50
C SER A 15 12.90 72.13 -19.09
N ALA A 16 13.42 70.90 -19.01
CA ALA A 16 14.22 70.30 -17.94
C ALA A 16 14.96 71.25 -16.97
N ALA A 17 14.83 70.93 -15.67
CA ALA A 17 15.85 71.13 -14.65
C ALA A 17 15.72 70.04 -13.57
N THR A 18 16.36 68.88 -13.78
CA THR A 18 16.51 67.87 -12.73
C THR A 18 17.56 68.32 -11.72
N ILE A 19 17.13 68.77 -10.54
CA ILE A 19 17.99 68.95 -9.37
C ILE A 19 17.75 67.77 -8.43
N ALA A 20 18.76 66.91 -8.28
CA ALA A 20 18.72 65.81 -7.34
C ALA A 20 18.96 66.34 -5.91
N ALA A 21 17.91 66.43 -5.11
CA ALA A 21 18.01 66.68 -3.68
C ALA A 21 18.06 65.35 -2.93
N ALA A 22 19.25 64.98 -2.43
CA ALA A 22 19.44 63.80 -1.60
C ALA A 22 18.83 64.04 -0.20
N VAL A 23 17.66 63.46 0.06
CA VAL A 23 17.06 63.48 1.40
C VAL A 23 17.71 62.39 2.25
N LEU A 24 18.58 62.80 3.15
CA LEU A 24 19.08 61.97 4.25
C LEU A 24 17.95 61.74 5.27
N SER A 25 17.18 60.67 5.09
CA SER A 25 16.31 60.17 6.16
C SER A 25 17.16 59.67 7.33
N PRO A 26 16.86 60.03 8.59
CA PRO A 26 17.53 59.45 9.73
C PRO A 26 17.24 57.95 9.78
N ALA A 27 18.28 57.13 9.92
CA ALA A 27 18.12 55.69 10.08
C ALA A 27 17.31 55.42 11.35
N ALA A 28 16.13 54.82 11.21
CA ALA A 28 15.41 54.27 12.35
C ALA A 28 16.31 53.25 13.06
N PRO A 29 16.31 53.18 14.40
CA PRO A 29 17.07 52.16 15.10
C PRO A 29 16.58 50.80 14.62
N ALA A 30 17.47 50.02 14.02
CA ALA A 30 17.17 48.67 13.59
C ALA A 30 16.80 47.85 14.84
N TRP A 31 15.51 47.62 15.05
CA TRP A 31 15.05 46.58 15.95
C TRP A 31 15.58 45.27 15.38
N ALA A 32 16.56 44.69 16.07
CA ALA A 32 17.02 43.34 15.76
C ALA A 32 15.79 42.44 15.81
N ALA A 33 15.47 41.78 14.69
CA ALA A 33 14.44 40.75 14.69
C ALA A 33 14.77 39.72 15.78
N PRO A 34 13.78 39.20 16.52
CA PRO A 34 14.03 38.13 17.48
C PRO A 34 14.77 37.00 16.77
N GLY A 35 15.90 36.58 17.34
CA GLY A 35 16.86 35.72 16.66
C GLY A 35 16.20 34.45 16.12
N TYR A 36 16.44 34.17 14.83
CA TYR A 36 16.03 32.90 14.23
C TYR A 36 16.58 31.72 15.02
N PRO A 37 15.85 30.59 15.08
CA PRO A 37 16.37 29.37 15.68
C PRO A 37 17.74 28.99 15.14
N SER A 38 18.75 28.92 16.02
CA SER A 38 20.09 28.48 15.65
C SER A 38 20.08 26.96 15.41
N LEU A 39 19.75 26.57 14.18
CA LEU A 39 19.88 25.20 13.72
C LEU A 39 21.35 24.91 13.41
N ALA A 40 21.90 23.86 14.02
CA ALA A 40 23.22 23.35 13.64
C ALA A 40 23.11 22.43 12.41
N PRO A 41 24.13 22.38 11.54
CA PRO A 41 24.24 21.31 10.57
C PRO A 41 24.44 19.97 11.28
N CYS A 42 23.82 18.91 10.77
CA CYS A 42 23.88 17.59 11.39
C CYS A 42 25.09 16.74 10.96
N VAL A 43 25.86 17.23 10.00
CA VAL A 43 27.10 16.64 9.49
C VAL A 43 28.11 17.77 9.32
N PRO A 44 29.43 17.49 9.31
CA PRO A 44 30.41 18.52 8.96
C PRO A 44 30.19 19.03 7.53
N GLY A 45 29.77 20.29 7.39
CA GLY A 45 29.41 20.93 6.12
C GLY A 45 27.92 21.24 5.99
N VAL A 46 27.55 21.95 4.92
CA VAL A 46 26.15 22.17 4.53
C VAL A 46 25.61 20.90 3.83
N ALA A 47 24.30 20.81 3.64
CA ALA A 47 23.69 19.77 2.81
C ALA A 47 24.37 19.65 1.45
N THR A 48 24.50 18.42 0.96
CA THR A 48 25.09 18.13 -0.35
C THR A 48 24.04 18.17 -1.45
N ALA A 49 24.47 18.35 -2.70
CA ALA A 49 23.59 18.23 -3.87
C ALA A 49 22.89 16.85 -3.96
N ALA A 50 23.48 15.80 -3.37
CA ALA A 50 22.83 14.49 -3.25
C ALA A 50 21.69 14.50 -2.22
N ASP A 51 21.88 15.19 -1.08
CA ASP A 51 20.81 15.36 -0.08
C ASP A 51 19.63 16.19 -0.67
N ASP A 52 19.92 17.25 -1.44
CA ASP A 52 18.90 18.04 -2.14
C ASP A 52 18.17 17.23 -3.21
N ALA A 53 18.89 16.41 -3.99
CA ALA A 53 18.29 15.53 -4.98
C ALA A 53 17.37 14.46 -4.35
N ILE A 54 17.76 13.89 -3.21
CA ILE A 54 16.90 12.97 -2.43
C ILE A 54 15.67 13.71 -1.92
N ALA A 55 15.83 14.91 -1.36
CA ALA A 55 14.70 15.71 -0.88
C ALA A 55 13.70 16.01 -2.02
N ALA A 56 14.19 16.45 -3.18
CA ALA A 56 13.36 16.73 -4.34
C ALA A 56 12.60 15.50 -4.85
N GLN A 57 13.23 14.32 -4.86
CA GLN A 57 12.61 13.07 -5.29
C GLN A 57 11.59 12.51 -4.29
N LEU A 58 11.80 12.70 -2.98
CA LEU A 58 10.89 12.20 -1.95
C LEU A 58 9.71 13.13 -1.66
N LYS A 59 9.88 14.45 -1.83
CA LYS A 59 8.87 15.48 -1.57
C LYS A 59 7.45 15.21 -2.12
N PRO A 60 7.24 14.67 -3.34
CA PRO A 60 5.89 14.34 -3.83
C PRO A 60 5.29 13.05 -3.24
N MET A 61 6.07 12.23 -2.53
CA MET A 61 5.63 10.95 -1.94
C MET A 61 5.37 11.04 -0.42
N MET A 62 5.70 12.17 0.19
CA MET A 62 5.62 12.38 1.64
C MET A 62 4.26 12.93 2.07
N ASN A 63 3.75 12.40 3.19
CA ASN A 63 2.43 12.71 3.74
C ASN A 63 2.43 12.95 5.27
N GLY A 64 3.61 12.94 5.91
CA GLY A 64 3.75 13.25 7.34
C GLY A 64 3.23 14.64 7.69
N ARG A 65 2.66 14.77 8.89
CA ARG A 65 2.02 16.02 9.35
C ARG A 65 3.04 17.08 9.74
N ARG A 66 4.25 16.66 10.17
CA ARG A 66 5.34 17.57 10.53
C ARG A 66 6.31 17.75 9.37
N LEU A 67 6.81 16.66 8.76
CA LEU A 67 7.77 16.77 7.67
C LEU A 67 7.08 17.02 6.32
N GLY A 68 6.42 15.99 5.76
CA GLY A 68 5.64 16.10 4.54
C GLY A 68 6.40 16.79 3.40
N SER A 69 5.69 17.67 2.69
CA SER A 69 6.25 18.46 1.60
C SER A 69 7.32 19.49 2.04
N ALA A 70 7.57 19.69 3.33
CA ALA A 70 8.61 20.59 3.84
C ALA A 70 10.00 19.93 3.94
N VAL A 71 10.20 18.71 3.43
CA VAL A 71 11.54 18.11 3.30
C VAL A 71 12.49 18.97 2.43
N THR A 72 13.76 19.02 2.84
CA THR A 72 14.86 19.77 2.20
C THR A 72 16.18 19.01 2.36
N GLY A 73 17.21 19.32 1.55
CA GLY A 73 18.52 18.69 1.68
C GLY A 73 19.12 18.75 3.10
N PRO A 74 19.05 19.88 3.84
CA PRO A 74 19.47 19.93 5.24
C PRO A 74 18.78 18.90 6.14
N ARG A 75 17.48 18.65 5.94
CA ARG A 75 16.73 17.64 6.71
C ARG A 75 17.13 16.21 6.32
N ILE A 76 17.41 15.97 5.03
CA ILE A 76 17.97 14.69 4.56
C ILE A 76 19.38 14.46 5.12
N ALA A 77 20.24 15.49 5.17
CA ALA A 77 21.56 15.40 5.77
C ALA A 77 21.49 15.06 7.28
N CYS A 78 20.48 15.56 7.99
CA CYS A 78 20.18 15.17 9.37
C CYS A 78 19.74 13.71 9.50
N ALA A 79 18.82 13.24 8.66
CA ALA A 79 18.45 11.83 8.64
C ALA A 79 19.63 10.91 8.25
N ARG A 80 20.54 11.37 7.38
CA ARG A 80 21.76 10.65 6.99
C ARG A 80 22.74 10.49 8.15
N ALA A 81 22.88 11.49 9.01
CA ALA A 81 23.64 11.35 10.27
C ALA A 81 23.03 10.29 11.21
N ILE A 82 21.70 10.26 11.35
CA ILE A 82 21.00 9.23 12.13
C ILE A 82 21.25 7.84 11.54
N VAL A 83 21.03 7.66 10.23
CA VAL A 83 21.23 6.38 9.51
C VAL A 83 22.65 5.86 9.66
N ALA A 84 23.66 6.70 9.42
CA ALA A 84 25.07 6.31 9.55
C ALA A 84 25.43 5.89 10.98
N THR A 85 24.85 6.55 12.00
CA THR A 85 25.05 6.17 13.42
C THR A 85 24.39 4.83 13.74
N VAL A 86 23.21 4.54 13.19
CA VAL A 86 22.53 3.24 13.37
C VAL A 86 23.33 2.11 12.72
N GLN A 87 23.93 2.35 11.56
CA GLN A 87 24.77 1.38 10.86
C GLN A 87 26.09 1.14 11.58
N SER A 88 26.77 2.18 12.09
CA SER A 88 27.98 2.00 12.91
C SER A 88 27.72 1.26 14.22
N ARG A 89 26.47 1.25 14.68
CA ARG A 89 25.95 0.47 15.80
C ARG A 89 25.61 -0.98 15.48
N GLY A 90 25.72 -1.42 14.21
CA GLY A 90 25.37 -2.77 13.77
C GLY A 90 23.86 -3.08 13.86
N LEU A 91 23.00 -2.06 13.96
CA LEU A 91 21.55 -2.24 14.05
C LEU A 91 20.93 -2.19 12.65
N GLY A 92 19.86 -2.96 12.43
CA GLY A 92 19.19 -3.06 11.13
C GLY A 92 18.35 -1.83 10.74
N GLN A 93 17.93 -1.78 9.47
CA GLN A 93 17.22 -0.65 8.85
C GLN A 93 16.02 -0.14 9.66
N ARG A 94 15.27 -1.04 10.29
CA ARG A 94 14.12 -0.70 11.15
C ARG A 94 14.50 0.19 12.33
N ALA A 95 15.69 0.03 12.93
CA ALA A 95 16.16 0.91 14.00
C ALA A 95 16.39 2.34 13.50
N ALA A 96 16.84 2.50 12.25
CA ALA A 96 16.96 3.82 11.62
C ALA A 96 15.60 4.42 11.29
N VAL A 97 14.62 3.62 10.82
CA VAL A 97 13.25 4.10 10.65
C VAL A 97 12.71 4.64 11.98
N ILE A 98 12.79 3.86 13.07
CA ILE A 98 12.33 4.29 14.41
C ILE A 98 13.02 5.59 14.87
N ALA A 99 14.34 5.70 14.68
CA ALA A 99 15.10 6.89 15.05
C ALA A 99 14.75 8.12 14.19
N VAL A 100 14.60 7.95 12.87
CA VAL A 100 14.19 9.04 11.96
C VAL A 100 12.74 9.45 12.20
N THR A 101 11.81 8.51 12.43
CA THR A 101 10.42 8.81 12.84
C THR A 101 10.41 9.67 14.09
N THR A 102 11.22 9.32 15.09
CA THR A 102 11.36 10.13 16.31
C THR A 102 11.88 11.52 15.97
N ALA A 103 12.98 11.65 15.23
CA ALA A 103 13.54 12.97 14.92
C ALA A 103 12.63 13.85 14.04
N ILE A 104 11.78 13.25 13.19
CA ILE A 104 10.70 13.99 12.50
C ILE A 104 9.65 14.45 13.50
N ALA A 105 9.15 13.54 14.34
CA ALA A 105 8.11 13.84 15.31
C ALA A 105 8.54 14.89 16.34
N GLU A 106 9.81 14.90 16.77
CA GLU A 106 10.30 15.84 17.78
C GLU A 106 10.66 17.21 17.18
N SER A 107 11.46 17.24 16.11
CA SER A 107 12.07 18.47 15.59
C SER A 107 11.82 18.74 14.10
N THR A 108 11.06 17.90 13.40
CA THR A 108 10.94 17.93 11.94
C THR A 108 12.32 17.84 11.25
N LEU A 109 13.20 16.99 11.79
CA LEU A 109 14.62 16.82 11.38
C LEU A 109 15.46 18.10 11.42
N ASN A 110 15.18 19.02 12.36
CA ASN A 110 15.98 20.23 12.56
C ASN A 110 16.81 20.09 13.86
N ASN A 111 18.12 20.34 13.81
CA ASN A 111 18.98 20.18 14.98
C ASN A 111 19.07 21.47 15.80
N HIS A 112 18.18 21.63 16.78
CA HIS A 112 18.06 22.84 17.59
C HIS A 112 19.19 22.97 18.62
N THR A 113 20.01 24.01 18.53
CA THR A 113 21.09 24.28 19.52
C THR A 113 20.68 25.14 20.71
N VAL A 114 19.48 25.72 20.64
CA VAL A 114 18.83 26.51 21.70
C VAL A 114 17.49 25.84 21.99
N ALA A 115 17.10 25.77 23.26
CA ALA A 115 15.85 25.16 23.69
C ALA A 115 14.66 26.11 23.46
N TYR A 116 13.52 25.56 23.02
CA TYR A 116 12.26 26.30 22.85
C TYR A 116 11.25 25.97 23.97
N ASP A 117 11.30 24.75 24.49
CA ASP A 117 10.54 24.27 25.64
C ASP A 117 11.51 23.72 26.71
N HIS A 118 11.40 24.24 27.94
CA HIS A 118 12.26 23.88 29.07
C HIS A 118 13.77 23.91 28.76
N ASP A 119 14.37 22.74 28.52
CA ASP A 119 15.78 22.49 28.19
C ASP A 119 15.93 21.44 27.07
N SER A 120 14.88 21.22 26.27
CA SER A 120 14.86 20.27 25.15
C SER A 120 15.79 20.73 24.02
N LEU A 121 16.67 19.84 23.54
CA LEU A 121 17.70 20.18 22.56
C LEU A 121 17.89 19.10 21.48
N GLY A 122 18.44 19.53 20.34
CA GLY A 122 18.87 18.68 19.24
C GLY A 122 17.75 17.97 18.46
N LEU A 123 18.14 17.04 17.59
CA LEU A 123 17.23 16.33 16.67
C LEU A 123 16.07 15.58 17.36
N PHE A 124 16.32 15.09 18.58
CA PHE A 124 15.39 14.27 19.35
C PHE A 124 14.71 15.06 20.50
N GLN A 125 14.87 16.39 20.55
CA GLN A 125 14.39 17.26 21.64
C GLN A 125 14.70 16.69 23.04
N GLN A 126 15.91 16.15 23.19
CA GLN A 126 16.36 15.45 24.39
C GLN A 126 16.69 16.46 25.49
N ARG A 127 16.24 16.17 26.71
CA ARG A 127 16.37 17.06 27.87
C ARG A 127 17.54 16.66 28.78
N PRO A 128 18.58 17.50 28.94
CA PRO A 128 19.67 17.27 29.89
C PRO A 128 19.19 17.01 31.33
N SER A 129 18.18 17.74 31.80
CA SER A 129 17.56 17.58 33.11
C SER A 129 16.89 16.22 33.34
N GLN A 130 16.56 15.48 32.27
CA GLN A 130 16.03 14.11 32.34
C GLN A 130 17.10 13.03 32.15
N GLY A 131 18.38 13.42 32.14
CA GLY A 131 19.52 12.48 32.07
C GLY A 131 19.88 11.99 30.67
N TRP A 132 19.39 12.64 29.61
CA TRP A 132 19.74 12.27 28.22
C TRP A 132 21.18 12.61 27.81
N GLY A 133 21.84 13.53 28.52
CA GLY A 133 23.23 13.95 28.27
C GLY A 133 23.47 15.40 28.71
N LYS A 134 24.70 15.92 28.56
CA LYS A 134 24.95 17.37 28.73
C LYS A 134 24.40 18.16 27.52
N PRO A 135 24.09 19.46 27.65
CA PRO A 135 23.58 20.29 26.53
C PRO A 135 24.40 20.17 25.24
N ALA A 136 25.74 20.25 25.34
CA ALA A 136 26.65 20.12 24.19
C ALA A 136 26.69 18.71 23.57
N GLN A 137 26.19 17.69 24.26
CA GLN A 137 26.12 16.31 23.77
C GLN A 137 24.79 16.03 23.07
N VAL A 138 23.66 16.50 23.61
CA VAL A 138 22.33 16.27 23.00
C VAL A 138 22.12 17.05 21.70
N VAL A 139 22.94 18.06 21.41
CA VAL A 139 22.98 18.76 20.11
C VAL A 139 23.93 18.12 19.08
N ASP A 140 24.74 17.13 19.48
CA ASP A 140 25.53 16.30 18.56
C ASP A 140 24.64 15.15 18.05
N PRO A 141 24.32 15.07 16.74
CA PRO A 141 23.48 14.02 16.17
C PRO A 141 23.97 12.60 16.44
N VAL A 142 25.29 12.38 16.50
CA VAL A 142 25.88 11.04 16.71
C VAL A 142 25.67 10.61 18.15
N TYR A 143 25.89 11.53 19.11
CA TYR A 143 25.61 11.27 20.52
C TYR A 143 24.11 11.12 20.77
N ALA A 144 23.27 12.05 20.31
CA ALA A 144 21.83 12.06 20.55
C ALA A 144 21.13 10.81 19.97
N THR A 145 21.56 10.37 18.77
CA THR A 145 21.10 9.11 18.17
C THR A 145 21.55 7.91 19.00
N ASN A 146 22.80 7.87 19.49
CA ASN A 146 23.26 6.78 20.36
C ASN A 146 22.51 6.74 21.69
N ALA A 147 22.22 7.90 22.30
CA ALA A 147 21.42 8.00 23.53
C ALA A 147 19.99 7.47 23.29
N PHE A 148 19.35 7.86 22.19
CA PHE A 148 18.05 7.33 21.76
C PHE A 148 18.08 5.80 21.57
N LEU A 149 19.05 5.28 20.81
CA LEU A 149 19.17 3.83 20.58
C LEU A 149 19.44 3.05 21.87
N ASN A 150 20.20 3.61 22.81
CA ASN A 150 20.41 2.99 24.13
C ASN A 150 19.13 2.96 24.97
N ALA A 151 18.33 4.03 24.93
CA ALA A 151 17.02 4.05 25.56
C ALA A 151 16.04 3.07 24.90
N MET A 152 16.08 2.93 23.57
CA MET A 152 15.30 1.94 22.81
C MET A 152 15.63 0.51 23.24
N LEU A 153 16.91 0.10 23.17
CA LEU A 153 17.31 -1.26 23.55
C LEU A 153 16.99 -1.58 25.01
N ARG A 154 17.15 -0.62 25.93
CA ARG A 154 16.82 -0.78 27.35
C ARG A 154 15.32 -0.92 27.61
N LYS A 155 14.48 -0.17 26.87
CA LYS A 155 13.01 -0.19 27.02
C LYS A 155 12.32 -1.29 26.21
N HIS A 156 13.04 -1.90 25.26
CA HIS A 156 12.62 -3.03 24.44
C HIS A 156 13.65 -4.19 24.53
N PRO A 157 13.81 -4.81 25.71
CA PRO A 157 14.69 -5.96 25.89
C PRO A 157 14.26 -7.14 24.99
N GLY A 158 15.18 -8.07 24.71
CA GLY A 158 14.90 -9.24 23.87
C GLY A 158 14.61 -8.92 22.40
N GLY A 159 14.84 -7.67 21.93
CA GLY A 159 14.57 -7.28 20.56
C GLY A 159 13.13 -6.83 20.29
N ALA A 160 12.32 -6.57 21.31
CA ALA A 160 10.91 -6.16 21.19
C ALA A 160 10.63 -4.80 20.50
N TRP A 161 11.63 -4.22 19.84
CA TRP A 161 11.52 -3.07 18.92
C TRP A 161 11.53 -3.51 17.45
N MET A 162 11.97 -4.75 17.17
CA MET A 162 12.01 -5.34 15.82
C MET A 162 10.62 -5.64 15.27
N THR A 163 9.60 -5.74 16.14
CA THR A 163 8.19 -5.94 15.81
C THR A 163 7.31 -4.86 16.48
N GLY A 164 6.01 -4.81 16.15
CA GLY A 164 5.05 -3.85 16.72
C GLY A 164 4.98 -2.48 16.02
N ASP A 165 4.14 -1.58 16.54
CA ASP A 165 3.96 -0.24 15.98
C ASP A 165 5.17 0.68 16.25
N ILE A 166 5.64 1.36 15.20
CA ILE A 166 6.77 2.29 15.27
C ILE A 166 6.42 3.50 16.13
N GLY A 167 5.19 4.02 16.05
CA GLY A 167 4.77 5.17 16.85
C GLY A 167 4.81 4.89 18.35
N ALA A 168 4.27 3.75 18.77
CA ALA A 168 4.29 3.25 20.14
C ALA A 168 5.70 2.95 20.66
N ILE A 169 6.61 2.48 19.80
CA ILE A 169 8.04 2.34 20.15
C ILE A 169 8.65 3.73 20.40
N CYS A 170 8.50 4.67 19.48
CA CYS A 170 9.03 6.03 19.62
C CYS A 170 8.51 6.70 20.91
N GLN A 171 7.20 6.64 21.14
CA GLN A 171 6.57 7.14 22.37
C GLN A 171 7.07 6.42 23.62
N ARG A 172 7.25 5.09 23.61
CA ARG A 172 7.80 4.37 24.77
C ARG A 172 9.21 4.85 25.07
N VAL A 173 10.03 5.10 24.05
CA VAL A 173 11.41 5.57 24.20
C VAL A 173 11.48 7.01 24.74
N GLN A 174 10.73 7.93 24.16
CA GLN A 174 10.76 9.35 24.51
C GLN A 174 9.95 9.70 25.76
N GLY A 175 8.75 9.13 25.91
CA GLY A 175 7.82 9.46 26.99
C GLY A 175 7.16 10.83 26.85
N SER A 176 6.86 11.26 25.62
CA SER A 176 6.27 12.57 25.32
C SER A 176 4.83 12.69 25.82
N ALA A 177 4.39 13.93 26.05
CA ALA A 177 3.00 14.25 26.39
C ALA A 177 2.03 14.09 25.19
N LEU A 178 2.55 13.91 23.97
CA LEU A 178 1.77 13.76 22.74
C LEU A 178 2.02 12.37 22.09
N PRO A 179 1.53 11.27 22.68
CA PRO A 179 1.85 9.90 22.26
C PRO A 179 1.47 9.57 20.81
N LEU A 180 0.46 10.25 20.25
CA LEU A 180 -0.01 10.03 18.88
C LEU A 180 0.76 10.85 17.82
N ALA A 181 1.79 11.61 18.20
CA ALA A 181 2.55 12.46 17.28
C ALA A 181 3.53 11.69 16.37
N TYR A 182 3.90 10.45 16.73
CA TYR A 182 4.94 9.69 16.02
C TYR A 182 4.42 8.86 14.85
N ALA A 183 3.27 8.21 14.99
CA ALA A 183 2.73 7.30 13.98
C ALA A 183 2.52 7.96 12.59
N PRO A 184 2.01 9.22 12.48
CA PRO A 184 1.85 9.88 11.18
C PRO A 184 3.17 10.15 10.43
N GLU A 185 4.31 10.17 11.12
CA GLU A 185 5.62 10.50 10.53
C GLU A 185 6.42 9.25 10.10
N ALA A 186 5.90 8.05 10.39
CA ALA A 186 6.61 6.80 10.13
C ALA A 186 6.79 6.49 8.63
N HIS A 187 5.81 6.86 7.79
CA HIS A 187 5.89 6.72 6.33
C HIS A 187 7.02 7.56 5.73
N ASP A 188 7.07 8.85 6.07
CA ASP A 188 8.13 9.76 5.62
C ASP A 188 9.53 9.26 6.07
N ALA A 189 9.63 8.73 7.30
CA ALA A 189 10.86 8.13 7.80
C ALA A 189 11.27 6.87 7.02
N GLN A 190 10.33 5.99 6.67
CA GLN A 190 10.58 4.81 5.84
C GLN A 190 11.10 5.20 4.44
N LEU A 191 10.49 6.21 3.80
CA LEU A 191 10.96 6.75 2.52
C LEU A 191 12.39 7.28 2.60
N ILE A 192 12.70 8.10 3.61
CA ILE A 192 14.03 8.68 3.80
C ILE A 192 15.08 7.60 4.05
N VAL A 193 14.81 6.69 5.00
CA VAL A 193 15.74 5.62 5.35
C VAL A 193 15.92 4.67 4.18
N GLY A 194 14.87 4.34 3.43
CA GLY A 194 14.97 3.52 2.21
C GLY A 194 15.93 4.08 1.16
N ARG A 195 16.01 5.41 1.03
CA ARG A 195 16.95 6.08 0.10
C ARG A 195 18.37 6.19 0.64
N LEU A 196 18.54 6.33 1.95
CA LEU A 196 19.84 6.54 2.59
C LEU A 196 20.56 5.25 2.97
N TRP A 197 19.82 4.18 3.30
CA TRP A 197 20.37 2.91 3.78
C TRP A 197 21.35 2.26 2.78
N THR A 198 21.08 2.43 1.48
CA THR A 198 21.88 1.88 0.38
C THR A 198 23.07 2.75 -0.03
N GLN A 199 23.10 4.04 0.36
CA GLN A 199 24.17 4.98 -0.04
C GLN A 199 25.29 5.10 0.99
N ALA A 200 25.09 4.61 2.21
CA ALA A 200 26.05 4.74 3.30
C ALA A 200 27.14 3.65 3.33
N GLY A 201 27.22 2.80 2.29
CA GLY A 201 28.29 1.80 2.14
C GLY A 201 28.61 1.52 0.67
N ALA A 202 29.91 1.52 0.35
CA ALA A 202 30.56 1.23 -0.93
C ALA A 202 30.61 2.34 -2.00
N ALA A 203 31.76 2.41 -2.68
CA ALA A 203 32.00 3.15 -3.91
C ALA A 203 31.22 2.51 -5.09
N PRO A 204 30.95 3.24 -6.19
CA PRO A 204 30.03 2.75 -7.22
C PRO A 204 30.65 1.61 -8.03
N ALA A 205 30.25 0.38 -7.69
CA ALA A 205 30.09 -0.66 -8.69
C ALA A 205 29.04 -0.19 -9.73
N PRO A 206 29.10 -0.64 -10.99
CA PRO A 206 28.03 -0.36 -11.95
C PRO A 206 26.71 -0.83 -11.34
N GLN A 207 25.75 0.08 -11.19
CA GLN A 207 24.47 -0.27 -10.58
C GLN A 207 23.84 -1.39 -11.41
N PRO A 208 23.47 -2.55 -10.82
CA PRO A 208 22.44 -3.35 -11.45
C PRO A 208 21.22 -2.44 -11.57
N THR A 209 20.73 -2.26 -12.80
CA THR A 209 19.57 -1.41 -13.08
C THR A 209 18.44 -1.85 -12.14
N ALA A 210 18.01 -0.94 -11.25
CA ALA A 210 16.83 -1.20 -10.44
C ALA A 210 15.70 -1.64 -11.38
N PRO A 211 15.05 -2.78 -11.14
CA PRO A 211 14.21 -3.40 -12.15
C PRO A 211 13.08 -2.43 -12.55
N SER A 212 13.18 -1.94 -13.78
CA SER A 212 12.28 -0.94 -14.33
C SER A 212 11.21 -1.64 -15.17
N GLY A 213 10.00 -1.72 -14.66
CA GLY A 213 8.90 -2.39 -15.31
C GLY A 213 7.70 -2.57 -14.36
N PRO A 214 6.57 -3.05 -14.88
CA PRO A 214 5.39 -3.37 -14.09
C PRO A 214 5.72 -4.47 -13.06
N TYR A 215 5.11 -4.36 -11.89
CA TYR A 215 5.24 -5.26 -10.73
C TYR A 215 6.67 -5.41 -10.17
N GLN A 216 7.50 -4.38 -10.35
CA GLN A 216 8.86 -4.33 -9.80
C GLN A 216 9.00 -3.34 -8.62
N LYS A 217 7.94 -2.61 -8.27
CA LYS A 217 7.92 -1.60 -7.20
C LYS A 217 6.66 -1.76 -6.34
N ALA A 218 6.84 -1.80 -5.02
CA ALA A 218 5.74 -1.72 -4.07
C ALA A 218 5.12 -0.30 -4.02
N LEU A 219 3.79 -0.24 -4.09
CA LEU A 219 2.97 0.95 -3.88
C LEU A 219 2.54 1.08 -2.42
N ALA A 220 2.20 -0.05 -1.80
CA ALA A 220 1.82 -0.14 -0.39
C ALA A 220 2.36 -1.44 0.22
N ALA A 221 2.61 -1.44 1.53
CA ALA A 221 2.89 -2.64 2.30
C ALA A 221 2.35 -2.50 3.73
N ALA A 222 1.65 -3.51 4.24
CA ALA A 222 0.98 -3.47 5.53
C ALA A 222 0.92 -4.85 6.22
N GLY A 223 1.02 -4.84 7.55
CA GLY A 223 0.65 -6.01 8.38
C GLY A 223 -0.79 -5.85 8.85
N THR A 224 -1.63 -6.85 8.58
CA THR A 224 -3.07 -6.78 8.87
C THR A 224 -3.42 -7.01 10.35
N GLN A 225 -4.71 -6.93 10.69
CA GLN A 225 -5.22 -7.39 11.99
C GLN A 225 -5.68 -8.85 12.00
N LEU A 226 -5.57 -9.58 10.89
CA LEU A 226 -6.13 -10.94 10.73
C LEU A 226 -5.43 -12.01 11.59
N GLY A 227 -4.31 -11.68 12.24
CA GLY A 227 -3.40 -12.68 12.81
C GLY A 227 -2.61 -13.37 11.70
N ALA A 228 -2.01 -14.51 11.98
CA ALA A 228 -1.57 -15.42 10.91
C ALA A 228 -2.80 -16.23 10.45
N LEU A 229 -3.06 -16.29 9.15
CA LEU A 229 -4.12 -17.14 8.62
C LEU A 229 -3.64 -18.59 8.67
N ALA A 230 -4.35 -19.40 9.45
CA ALA A 230 -4.06 -20.81 9.67
C ALA A 230 -5.34 -21.62 9.41
N GLY A 231 -5.22 -22.74 8.68
CA GLY A 231 -6.38 -23.47 8.18
C GLY A 231 -6.78 -23.05 6.76
N ARG A 232 -7.89 -23.61 6.25
CA ARG A 232 -8.36 -23.36 4.88
C ARG A 232 -9.06 -22.01 4.81
N HIS A 233 -8.46 -21.10 4.06
CA HIS A 233 -9.02 -19.79 3.75
C HIS A 233 -8.89 -19.48 2.25
N GLU A 234 -9.62 -18.46 1.80
CA GLU A 234 -9.61 -17.96 0.43
C GLU A 234 -9.80 -16.44 0.49
N LEU A 235 -9.07 -15.70 -0.36
CA LEU A 235 -9.09 -14.24 -0.34
C LEU A 235 -9.72 -13.66 -1.61
N ALA A 236 -10.38 -12.52 -1.46
CA ALA A 236 -10.97 -11.78 -2.58
C ALA A 236 -10.92 -10.28 -2.33
N LEU A 237 -11.07 -9.49 -3.40
CA LEU A 237 -11.11 -8.03 -3.34
C LEU A 237 -12.42 -7.51 -3.93
N ALA A 238 -13.10 -6.64 -3.21
CA ALA A 238 -14.25 -5.86 -3.69
C ALA A 238 -14.46 -4.62 -2.80
N ASP A 239 -15.11 -3.59 -3.31
CA ASP A 239 -15.48 -2.42 -2.49
C ASP A 239 -16.70 -2.77 -1.60
N TRP A 240 -16.50 -2.97 -0.30
CA TRP A 240 -17.56 -3.36 0.63
C TRP A 240 -18.31 -2.16 1.23
N ASN A 241 -17.61 -1.04 1.37
CA ASN A 241 -18.07 0.15 2.08
C ASN A 241 -18.55 1.29 1.14
N GLY A 242 -18.22 1.21 -0.15
CA GLY A 242 -18.57 2.19 -1.19
C GLY A 242 -17.60 3.36 -1.35
N ASP A 243 -16.37 3.28 -0.84
CA ASP A 243 -15.37 4.36 -0.88
C ASP A 243 -14.51 4.40 -2.15
N GLY A 244 -14.63 3.39 -3.02
CA GLY A 244 -13.90 3.27 -4.27
C GLY A 244 -12.52 2.63 -4.15
N ARG A 245 -12.12 2.12 -2.98
CA ARG A 245 -10.93 1.27 -2.80
C ARG A 245 -11.35 -0.18 -2.51
N PRO A 246 -10.75 -1.18 -3.19
CA PRO A 246 -11.09 -2.57 -2.89
C PRO A 246 -10.67 -2.99 -1.47
N ASP A 247 -11.66 -3.42 -0.71
CA ASP A 247 -11.52 -4.06 0.60
C ASP A 247 -11.16 -5.54 0.42
N LEU A 248 -10.46 -6.11 1.41
CA LEU A 248 -10.07 -7.52 1.39
C LEU A 248 -11.06 -8.38 2.17
N PHE A 249 -11.66 -9.32 1.47
CA PHE A 249 -12.51 -10.37 2.01
C PHE A 249 -11.65 -11.60 2.33
N VAL A 250 -11.89 -12.20 3.50
CA VAL A 250 -11.23 -13.41 3.99
C VAL A 250 -12.30 -14.39 4.38
N VAL A 251 -12.45 -15.46 3.61
CA VAL A 251 -13.42 -16.53 3.92
C VAL A 251 -12.67 -17.68 4.58
N GLU A 252 -13.10 -18.08 5.77
CA GLU A 252 -12.56 -19.21 6.53
C GLU A 252 -13.60 -20.33 6.55
N GLY A 253 -13.35 -21.40 5.79
CA GLY A 253 -14.36 -22.42 5.48
C GLY A 253 -14.48 -23.54 6.52
N THR A 254 -13.37 -23.91 7.15
CA THR A 254 -13.27 -25.05 8.09
C THR A 254 -12.32 -24.76 9.23
N GLY A 255 -12.56 -25.42 10.37
CA GLY A 255 -11.72 -25.27 11.56
C GLY A 255 -11.99 -23.98 12.35
N THR A 256 -13.09 -23.30 12.03
CA THR A 256 -13.49 -22.04 12.67
C THR A 256 -13.98 -22.27 14.10
N ALA A 257 -13.91 -21.23 14.92
CA ALA A 257 -14.36 -21.32 16.31
C ALA A 257 -15.88 -21.54 16.45
N SER A 258 -16.67 -21.20 15.42
CA SER A 258 -18.12 -21.42 15.38
C SER A 258 -18.55 -22.77 14.78
N GLY A 259 -17.65 -23.52 14.12
CA GLY A 259 -18.02 -24.71 13.36
C GLY A 259 -18.91 -24.41 12.14
N LYS A 260 -18.71 -23.22 11.55
CA LYS A 260 -19.44 -22.68 10.39
C LYS A 260 -18.50 -21.86 9.53
N THR A 261 -18.88 -21.59 8.28
CA THR A 261 -18.11 -20.67 7.43
C THR A 261 -18.12 -19.26 8.03
N GLU A 262 -16.93 -18.68 8.25
CA GLU A 262 -16.74 -17.33 8.77
C GLU A 262 -16.16 -16.41 7.70
N ILE A 263 -16.49 -15.12 7.76
CA ILE A 263 -15.96 -14.10 6.85
C ILE A 263 -15.50 -12.86 7.61
N ARG A 264 -14.30 -12.38 7.25
CA ARG A 264 -13.71 -11.13 7.75
C ARG A 264 -13.46 -10.19 6.57
N ILE A 265 -13.68 -8.89 6.76
CA ILE A 265 -13.44 -7.86 5.73
C ILE A 265 -12.51 -6.80 6.30
N MET A 266 -11.41 -6.52 5.60
CA MET A 266 -10.39 -5.55 5.97
C MET A 266 -10.44 -4.32 5.05
N ASP A 267 -10.38 -3.15 5.67
CA ASP A 267 -10.51 -1.82 5.04
C ASP A 267 -9.34 -1.49 4.10
N GLY A 268 -9.61 -1.40 2.79
CA GLY A 268 -8.63 -1.05 1.77
C GLY A 268 -8.11 0.39 1.88
N ALA A 269 -8.98 1.34 2.22
CA ALA A 269 -8.59 2.74 2.46
C ALA A 269 -7.68 2.91 3.68
N ALA A 270 -7.82 2.05 4.69
CA ALA A 270 -6.91 1.94 5.83
C ALA A 270 -5.67 1.06 5.55
N ASN A 271 -5.37 0.71 4.29
CA ASN A 271 -4.28 -0.22 3.91
C ASN A 271 -4.39 -1.58 4.64
N PHE A 272 -5.60 -2.12 4.74
CA PHE A 272 -5.95 -3.37 5.43
C PHE A 272 -5.60 -3.37 6.94
N ALA A 273 -5.40 -2.19 7.53
CA ALA A 273 -5.08 -2.03 8.96
C ALA A 273 -6.32 -1.93 9.86
N ALA A 274 -7.53 -1.82 9.31
CA ALA A 274 -8.80 -1.80 10.05
C ALA A 274 -9.74 -2.92 9.57
N LEU A 275 -10.58 -3.42 10.49
CA LEU A 275 -11.55 -4.49 10.25
C LEU A 275 -12.94 -3.85 10.05
N LEU A 276 -13.54 -4.04 8.88
CA LEU A 276 -14.89 -3.57 8.55
C LEU A 276 -15.98 -4.56 9.00
N LEU A 277 -15.69 -5.86 8.91
CA LEU A 277 -16.63 -6.92 9.29
C LEU A 277 -15.89 -8.13 9.86
N ASN A 278 -16.48 -8.79 10.85
CA ASN A 278 -16.18 -10.17 11.23
C ASN A 278 -17.51 -10.88 11.52
N ARG A 279 -17.75 -12.03 10.89
CA ARG A 279 -19.09 -12.63 10.83
C ARG A 279 -19.08 -14.14 10.58
N VAL A 280 -19.81 -14.86 11.43
CA VAL A 280 -20.31 -16.22 11.12
C VAL A 280 -21.44 -16.10 10.10
N THR A 281 -21.31 -16.79 8.97
CA THR A 281 -22.28 -16.75 7.86
C THR A 281 -23.46 -17.69 8.12
N ALA A 282 -24.41 -17.74 7.18
CA ALA A 282 -25.51 -18.72 7.20
C ALA A 282 -25.05 -20.18 6.96
N LEU A 283 -23.89 -20.40 6.33
CA LEU A 283 -23.42 -21.72 5.91
C LEU A 283 -22.89 -22.56 7.09
N ASP A 284 -22.91 -23.88 6.92
CA ASP A 284 -22.10 -24.81 7.71
C ASP A 284 -20.65 -24.81 7.18
N GLU A 285 -19.77 -25.69 7.67
CA GLU A 285 -18.36 -25.69 7.22
C GLU A 285 -18.20 -26.06 5.74
N THR A 286 -17.50 -25.21 4.98
CA THR A 286 -17.22 -25.36 3.54
C THR A 286 -15.74 -25.71 3.30
N GLY A 287 -15.43 -27.00 3.42
CA GLY A 287 -14.08 -27.55 3.26
C GLY A 287 -13.49 -27.52 1.84
N ASP A 288 -12.55 -28.42 1.56
CA ASP A 288 -11.72 -28.39 0.33
C ASP A 288 -12.50 -28.50 -0.98
N LEU A 289 -13.72 -29.04 -0.94
CA LEU A 289 -14.58 -29.20 -2.11
C LEU A 289 -15.17 -27.86 -2.60
N TYR A 290 -15.09 -26.80 -1.78
CA TYR A 290 -15.68 -25.49 -2.05
C TYR A 290 -14.65 -24.48 -2.56
N THR A 291 -15.12 -23.41 -3.19
CA THR A 291 -14.35 -22.21 -3.59
C THR A 291 -15.30 -21.01 -3.53
N TYR A 292 -14.77 -19.79 -3.45
CA TYR A 292 -15.57 -18.58 -3.23
C TYR A 292 -15.23 -17.48 -4.23
N ALA A 293 -16.21 -16.64 -4.51
CA ALA A 293 -16.03 -15.39 -5.23
C ALA A 293 -16.88 -14.30 -4.58
N ILE A 294 -16.49 -13.04 -4.78
CA ILE A 294 -17.18 -11.86 -4.25
C ILE A 294 -17.66 -11.02 -5.43
N ALA A 295 -18.96 -10.76 -5.52
CA ALA A 295 -19.58 -9.95 -6.57
C ALA A 295 -20.98 -9.48 -6.12
N ASP A 296 -21.45 -8.33 -6.62
CA ASP A 296 -22.84 -7.88 -6.43
C ASP A 296 -23.76 -8.69 -7.37
N ILE A 297 -24.41 -9.75 -6.87
CA ILE A 297 -25.26 -10.65 -7.67
C ILE A 297 -26.67 -10.09 -7.82
N ASN A 298 -27.15 -9.35 -6.83
CA ASN A 298 -28.54 -8.87 -6.78
C ASN A 298 -28.73 -7.44 -7.32
N GLY A 299 -27.65 -6.70 -7.57
CA GLY A 299 -27.65 -5.33 -8.09
C GLY A 299 -27.84 -4.22 -7.03
N ASP A 300 -27.72 -4.52 -5.74
CA ASP A 300 -27.91 -3.58 -4.63
C ASP A 300 -26.67 -2.76 -4.27
N LYS A 301 -25.53 -3.04 -4.93
CA LYS A 301 -24.21 -2.43 -4.74
C LYS A 301 -23.49 -2.83 -3.46
N ARG A 302 -23.88 -3.93 -2.81
CA ARG A 302 -23.10 -4.58 -1.75
C ARG A 302 -22.58 -5.92 -2.28
N PRO A 303 -21.26 -6.21 -2.17
CA PRO A 303 -20.74 -7.47 -2.66
C PRO A 303 -21.31 -8.67 -1.87
N ASP A 304 -21.91 -9.61 -2.60
CA ASP A 304 -22.39 -10.91 -2.11
C ASP A 304 -21.25 -11.93 -2.05
N LEU A 305 -21.45 -12.98 -1.26
CA LEU A 305 -20.55 -14.14 -1.21
C LEU A 305 -21.12 -15.25 -2.09
N VAL A 306 -20.47 -15.53 -3.21
CA VAL A 306 -20.75 -16.68 -4.07
C VAL A 306 -19.88 -17.85 -3.63
N VAL A 307 -20.51 -19.01 -3.39
CA VAL A 307 -19.86 -20.23 -2.90
C VAL A 307 -20.16 -21.36 -3.87
N VAL A 308 -19.13 -21.98 -4.43
CA VAL A 308 -19.28 -23.08 -5.41
C VAL A 308 -18.77 -24.38 -4.82
N GLN A 309 -19.66 -25.35 -4.63
CA GLN A 309 -19.30 -26.73 -4.29
C GLN A 309 -18.94 -27.49 -5.57
N ARG A 310 -17.66 -27.81 -5.73
CA ARG A 310 -17.07 -28.35 -6.97
C ARG A 310 -17.21 -29.87 -7.10
N SER A 311 -17.30 -30.56 -5.96
CA SER A 311 -17.37 -32.02 -5.85
C SER A 311 -18.13 -32.45 -4.59
N GLY A 312 -18.54 -33.72 -4.53
CA GLY A 312 -19.24 -34.30 -3.37
C GLY A 312 -20.69 -33.84 -3.17
N THR A 313 -21.29 -33.20 -4.18
CA THR A 313 -22.71 -32.81 -4.16
C THR A 313 -23.63 -34.01 -4.33
N THR A 314 -24.85 -33.93 -3.80
CA THR A 314 -25.86 -34.99 -3.95
C THR A 314 -26.57 -34.96 -5.31
N SER A 315 -26.57 -33.81 -6.00
CA SER A 315 -27.07 -33.68 -7.38
C SER A 315 -26.17 -34.33 -8.43
N GLY A 316 -24.89 -34.57 -8.11
CA GLY A 316 -23.86 -34.96 -9.08
C GLY A 316 -23.40 -33.83 -10.00
N THR A 317 -23.92 -32.61 -9.82
CA THR A 317 -23.45 -31.39 -10.50
C THR A 317 -22.86 -30.40 -9.51
N ALA A 318 -21.94 -29.53 -9.95
CA ALA A 318 -21.41 -28.49 -9.09
C ALA A 318 -22.55 -27.55 -8.69
N GLU A 319 -22.61 -27.17 -7.41
CA GLU A 319 -23.69 -26.38 -6.84
C GLU A 319 -23.18 -24.99 -6.46
N VAL A 320 -23.97 -23.96 -6.75
CA VAL A 320 -23.68 -22.56 -6.42
C VAL A 320 -24.67 -22.11 -5.34
N THR A 321 -24.14 -21.54 -4.27
CA THR A 321 -24.90 -20.89 -3.20
C THR A 321 -24.46 -19.44 -3.09
N VAL A 322 -25.39 -18.49 -2.97
CA VAL A 322 -25.07 -17.06 -2.85
C VAL A 322 -25.63 -16.54 -1.53
N LEU A 323 -24.78 -15.90 -0.72
CA LEU A 323 -25.18 -15.22 0.51
C LEU A 323 -25.19 -13.71 0.33
N ASP A 324 -26.28 -13.09 0.77
CA ASP A 324 -26.56 -11.67 0.67
C ASP A 324 -25.58 -10.80 1.48
N GLY A 325 -24.86 -9.92 0.78
CA GLY A 325 -23.98 -8.91 1.35
C GLY A 325 -24.73 -7.89 2.21
N ALA A 326 -25.94 -7.46 1.82
CA ALA A 326 -26.71 -6.47 2.57
C ALA A 326 -27.15 -6.97 3.97
N SER A 327 -27.47 -8.26 4.11
CA SER A 327 -27.72 -8.93 5.40
C SER A 327 -26.45 -9.16 6.25
N ALA A 328 -25.28 -8.84 5.70
CA ALA A 328 -23.97 -9.30 6.14
C ALA A 328 -23.95 -10.83 6.29
N PHE A 329 -24.17 -11.50 5.15
CA PHE A 329 -24.02 -12.94 4.89
C PHE A 329 -24.88 -13.85 5.78
N ARG A 330 -26.05 -13.34 6.19
CA ARG A 330 -27.03 -14.07 7.03
C ARG A 330 -28.21 -14.63 6.25
N GLN A 331 -28.48 -14.11 5.06
CA GLN A 331 -29.53 -14.60 4.17
C GLN A 331 -28.90 -15.23 2.93
N GLN A 332 -29.53 -16.28 2.43
CA GLN A 332 -29.17 -16.92 1.17
C GLN A 332 -30.06 -16.36 0.07
N LEU A 333 -29.47 -15.81 -0.99
CA LEU A 333 -30.18 -15.32 -2.18
C LEU A 333 -30.54 -16.48 -3.12
N LEU A 334 -29.60 -17.41 -3.29
CA LEU A 334 -29.68 -18.50 -4.27
C LEU A 334 -29.00 -19.77 -3.73
N HIS A 335 -29.56 -20.93 -4.09
CA HIS A 335 -28.84 -22.21 -4.06
C HIS A 335 -29.34 -23.04 -5.26
N THR A 336 -28.42 -23.51 -6.10
CA THR A 336 -28.76 -24.18 -7.38
C THR A 336 -27.65 -25.11 -7.86
N GLY A 337 -28.02 -26.20 -8.52
CA GLY A 337 -27.09 -26.97 -9.35
C GLY A 337 -26.74 -26.24 -10.65
N THR A 338 -25.63 -26.65 -11.27
CA THR A 338 -25.15 -26.14 -12.57
C THR A 338 -25.13 -27.25 -13.64
N PRO A 339 -24.90 -26.93 -14.93
CA PRO A 339 -24.62 -27.93 -15.97
C PRO A 339 -23.28 -28.69 -15.82
N LEU A 340 -22.44 -28.32 -14.84
CA LEU A 340 -21.10 -28.89 -14.66
C LEU A 340 -21.17 -30.13 -13.78
N ALA A 341 -20.59 -31.26 -14.20
CA ALA A 341 -20.48 -32.45 -13.34
C ALA A 341 -19.59 -32.20 -12.10
N ALA A 342 -19.98 -32.71 -10.92
CA ALA A 342 -19.32 -32.50 -9.62
C ALA A 342 -18.06 -33.36 -9.41
N ASN A 343 -17.16 -33.40 -10.40
CA ASN A 343 -16.07 -34.38 -10.47
C ASN A 343 -14.73 -33.81 -10.96
N ASP A 344 -14.53 -32.49 -10.90
CA ASP A 344 -13.31 -31.86 -11.39
C ASP A 344 -12.87 -30.67 -10.50
N GLU A 345 -12.01 -30.97 -9.53
CA GLU A 345 -11.41 -30.01 -8.59
C GLU A 345 -10.35 -29.10 -9.22
N ARG A 346 -9.99 -29.33 -10.49
CA ARG A 346 -9.06 -28.47 -11.27
C ARG A 346 -9.75 -27.27 -11.93
N ARG A 347 -11.02 -27.02 -11.56
CA ARG A 347 -11.77 -25.83 -11.96
C ARG A 347 -11.54 -24.73 -10.94
N GLU A 348 -11.04 -23.60 -11.44
CA GLU A 348 -11.07 -22.30 -10.76
C GLU A 348 -12.32 -21.56 -11.24
N PHE A 349 -12.89 -20.73 -10.35
CA PHE A 349 -14.16 -20.04 -10.58
C PHE A 349 -13.98 -18.55 -10.30
N ALA A 350 -14.58 -17.72 -11.15
CA ALA A 350 -14.64 -16.27 -10.99
C ALA A 350 -16.03 -15.78 -11.38
N VAL A 351 -16.42 -14.60 -10.93
CA VAL A 351 -17.73 -14.01 -11.19
C VAL A 351 -17.57 -12.62 -11.78
N THR A 352 -18.22 -12.36 -12.91
CA THR A 352 -18.21 -11.07 -13.61
C THR A 352 -19.36 -11.02 -14.61
N ASP A 353 -19.94 -9.84 -14.87
CA ASP A 353 -20.86 -9.68 -16.01
C ASP A 353 -20.06 -9.88 -17.31
N TRP A 354 -20.18 -11.07 -17.91
CA TRP A 354 -19.40 -11.45 -19.09
C TRP A 354 -20.08 -10.97 -20.37
N ASN A 355 -21.41 -11.00 -20.38
CA ASN A 355 -22.21 -10.76 -21.58
C ASN A 355 -22.72 -9.30 -21.71
N GLY A 356 -22.73 -8.54 -20.61
CA GLY A 356 -23.16 -7.15 -20.52
C GLY A 356 -24.65 -6.95 -20.19
N ASP A 357 -25.31 -7.94 -19.59
CA ASP A 357 -26.74 -7.89 -19.23
C ASP A 357 -27.01 -7.46 -17.77
N ALA A 358 -25.95 -7.08 -17.03
CA ALA A 358 -25.95 -6.70 -15.62
C ALA A 358 -26.31 -7.82 -14.61
N HIS A 359 -26.29 -9.09 -15.01
CA HIS A 359 -26.35 -10.24 -14.11
C HIS A 359 -24.97 -10.94 -14.14
N PRO A 360 -24.17 -10.92 -13.06
CA PRO A 360 -22.84 -11.51 -13.10
C PRO A 360 -22.85 -13.00 -13.44
N ASP A 361 -22.08 -13.36 -14.46
CA ASP A 361 -21.90 -14.71 -14.97
C ASP A 361 -20.80 -15.46 -14.19
N LEU A 362 -20.91 -16.79 -14.12
CA LEU A 362 -19.86 -17.64 -13.54
C LEU A 362 -18.86 -18.07 -14.62
N VAL A 363 -17.64 -17.56 -14.52
CA VAL A 363 -16.52 -17.92 -15.38
C VAL A 363 -15.76 -19.08 -14.76
N VAL A 364 -15.63 -20.17 -15.50
CA VAL A 364 -15.12 -21.45 -15.01
C VAL A 364 -13.90 -21.83 -15.82
N THR A 365 -12.72 -21.68 -15.22
CA THR A 365 -11.44 -21.94 -15.89
C THR A 365 -10.87 -23.28 -15.46
N LYS A 366 -10.60 -24.14 -16.44
CA LYS A 366 -9.92 -25.42 -16.22
C LYS A 366 -8.46 -25.29 -16.65
N THR A 367 -7.58 -25.26 -15.66
CA THR A 367 -6.14 -24.99 -15.86
C THR A 367 -5.37 -26.23 -16.31
N SER A 368 -5.81 -27.45 -15.96
CA SER A 368 -5.11 -28.70 -16.25
C SER A 368 -6.04 -29.87 -16.63
N GLY A 369 -5.49 -30.90 -17.29
CA GLY A 369 -6.26 -32.10 -17.66
C GLY A 369 -7.35 -31.86 -18.71
N THR A 370 -7.09 -30.95 -19.65
CA THR A 370 -7.98 -30.56 -20.76
C THR A 370 -7.61 -31.28 -22.07
N PRO A 371 -8.59 -31.54 -22.96
CA PRO A 371 -8.31 -31.95 -24.34
C PRO A 371 -7.38 -30.97 -25.05
N GLY A 372 -6.37 -31.49 -25.75
CA GLY A 372 -5.40 -30.66 -26.49
C GLY A 372 -4.36 -29.92 -25.65
N ASN A 373 -4.29 -30.17 -24.33
CA ASN A 373 -3.31 -29.59 -23.41
C ASN A 373 -3.27 -28.04 -23.41
N ARG A 374 -4.44 -27.41 -23.50
CA ARG A 374 -4.63 -25.96 -23.38
C ARG A 374 -5.70 -25.61 -22.38
N MET A 375 -5.58 -24.47 -21.69
CA MET A 375 -6.61 -24.04 -20.75
C MET A 375 -7.95 -23.85 -21.45
N GLN A 376 -9.02 -24.23 -20.77
CA GLN A 376 -10.39 -24.09 -21.27
C GLN A 376 -11.21 -23.22 -20.32
N VAL A 377 -12.05 -22.35 -20.89
CA VAL A 377 -13.01 -21.54 -20.15
C VAL A 377 -14.42 -21.96 -20.53
N GLN A 378 -15.26 -22.18 -19.52
CA GLN A 378 -16.71 -22.34 -19.66
C GLN A 378 -17.40 -21.18 -18.96
N LEU A 379 -18.55 -20.77 -19.47
CA LEU A 379 -19.31 -19.63 -18.98
C LEU A 379 -20.71 -20.12 -18.60
N LEU A 380 -21.17 -19.80 -17.38
CA LEU A 380 -22.55 -20.04 -16.95
C LEU A 380 -23.27 -18.71 -16.72
N ASP A 381 -24.47 -18.66 -17.26
CA ASP A 381 -25.33 -17.49 -17.39
C ASP A 381 -25.94 -17.06 -16.05
N GLY A 382 -25.61 -15.85 -15.59
CA GLY A 382 -26.11 -15.27 -14.34
C GLY A 382 -27.62 -15.04 -14.34
N ALA A 383 -28.16 -14.50 -15.44
CA ALA A 383 -29.61 -14.28 -15.63
C ALA A 383 -30.41 -15.60 -15.66
N ALA A 384 -29.75 -16.73 -15.94
CA ALA A 384 -30.30 -18.08 -15.85
C ALA A 384 -29.95 -18.81 -14.53
N ASN A 385 -29.56 -18.10 -13.47
CA ASN A 385 -29.12 -18.67 -12.18
C ASN A 385 -28.01 -19.73 -12.34
N PHE A 386 -27.07 -19.50 -13.25
CA PHE A 386 -25.98 -20.42 -13.61
C PHE A 386 -26.42 -21.79 -14.16
N GLN A 387 -27.71 -21.97 -14.51
CA GLN A 387 -28.24 -23.24 -15.03
C GLN A 387 -28.04 -23.42 -16.55
N ARG A 388 -27.45 -22.43 -17.24
CA ARG A 388 -27.25 -22.43 -18.70
C ARG A 388 -25.82 -22.04 -19.07
N HIS A 389 -25.25 -22.69 -20.07
CA HIS A 389 -24.01 -22.23 -20.70
C HIS A 389 -24.29 -21.05 -21.65
N LEU A 390 -23.51 -19.95 -21.53
CA LEU A 390 -23.57 -18.84 -22.49
C LEU A 390 -22.99 -19.23 -23.85
N THR A 391 -21.89 -20.00 -23.85
CA THR A 391 -21.16 -20.42 -25.06
C THR A 391 -20.68 -21.88 -24.93
N PRO A 392 -20.31 -22.53 -26.04
CA PRO A 392 -19.40 -23.67 -25.99
C PRO A 392 -18.10 -23.33 -25.24
N ALA A 393 -17.40 -24.36 -24.74
CA ALA A 393 -16.13 -24.17 -24.05
C ALA A 393 -15.08 -23.51 -24.96
N ILE A 394 -14.48 -22.42 -24.48
CA ILE A 394 -13.45 -21.65 -25.19
C ILE A 394 -12.09 -22.29 -24.92
N VAL A 395 -11.38 -22.70 -25.97
CA VAL A 395 -9.99 -23.18 -25.87
C VAL A 395 -9.05 -22.00 -26.06
N THR A 396 -8.31 -21.62 -25.02
CA THR A 396 -7.44 -20.43 -25.03
C THR A 396 -6.16 -20.62 -25.86
N ALA A 397 -5.36 -19.56 -26.00
CA ALA A 397 -3.96 -19.67 -26.45
C ALA A 397 -3.00 -20.24 -25.38
N GLU A 398 -3.42 -20.35 -24.12
CA GLU A 398 -2.56 -20.80 -23.02
C GLU A 398 -2.42 -22.33 -22.97
N PRO A 399 -1.20 -22.89 -22.84
CA PRO A 399 -1.01 -24.28 -22.45
C PRO A 399 -1.63 -24.58 -21.08
N ALA A 400 -2.13 -25.81 -20.93
CA ALA A 400 -2.64 -26.28 -19.65
C ALA A 400 -1.48 -26.49 -18.65
N ASN A 401 -1.62 -25.96 -17.44
CA ASN A 401 -0.65 -26.03 -16.35
C ASN A 401 -1.38 -25.96 -15.00
N PRO A 402 -1.19 -26.92 -14.08
CA PRO A 402 -1.82 -26.88 -12.75
C PRO A 402 -1.29 -25.74 -11.84
N ASP A 403 -0.12 -25.18 -12.15
CA ASP A 403 0.49 -24.07 -11.39
C ASP A 403 -0.03 -22.68 -11.81
N HIS A 404 -1.02 -22.63 -12.72
CA HIS A 404 -1.71 -21.39 -13.07
C HIS A 404 -2.77 -21.07 -12.01
N ARG A 405 -2.79 -19.79 -11.59
CA ARG A 405 -3.94 -19.12 -10.96
C ARG A 405 -4.55 -18.16 -11.96
N VAL A 406 -5.88 -18.11 -12.05
CA VAL A 406 -6.60 -17.32 -13.04
C VAL A 406 -7.54 -16.34 -12.36
N LEU A 407 -7.34 -15.06 -12.66
CA LEU A 407 -8.25 -13.97 -12.31
C LEU A 407 -8.94 -13.47 -13.57
N VAL A 408 -10.12 -12.87 -13.40
CA VAL A 408 -10.94 -12.37 -14.50
C VAL A 408 -11.25 -10.90 -14.24
N THR A 409 -10.89 -10.03 -15.18
CA THR A 409 -11.13 -8.58 -15.09
C THR A 409 -11.01 -7.93 -16.46
N ASP A 410 -11.70 -6.83 -16.73
CA ASP A 410 -11.49 -6.01 -17.93
C ASP A 410 -10.14 -5.27 -17.78
N PHE A 411 -9.06 -5.85 -18.33
CA PHE A 411 -7.70 -5.34 -18.13
C PHE A 411 -7.41 -4.15 -19.06
N ASN A 412 -8.04 -4.11 -20.24
CA ASN A 412 -7.77 -3.10 -21.27
C ASN A 412 -8.84 -1.98 -21.34
N ASN A 413 -9.92 -2.07 -20.57
CA ASN A 413 -11.10 -1.20 -20.54
C ASN A 413 -11.98 -1.25 -21.82
N ASP A 414 -12.07 -2.40 -22.50
CA ASP A 414 -12.89 -2.61 -23.70
C ASP A 414 -14.31 -3.16 -23.43
N ARG A 415 -14.63 -3.43 -22.16
CA ARG A 415 -15.88 -4.06 -21.68
C ARG A 415 -16.04 -5.52 -22.13
N ARG A 416 -14.94 -6.26 -22.18
CA ARG A 416 -14.88 -7.72 -22.14
C ARG A 416 -13.96 -8.14 -21.00
N PRO A 417 -14.34 -9.12 -20.17
CA PRO A 417 -13.41 -9.63 -19.18
C PRO A 417 -12.25 -10.39 -19.83
N ASP A 418 -11.03 -9.98 -19.50
CA ASP A 418 -9.78 -10.65 -19.85
C ASP A 418 -9.42 -11.72 -18.80
N LEU A 419 -8.62 -12.72 -19.16
CA LEU A 419 -7.98 -13.60 -18.17
C LEU A 419 -6.63 -13.03 -17.79
N VAL A 420 -6.38 -12.84 -16.50
CA VAL A 420 -5.02 -12.66 -15.98
C VAL A 420 -4.55 -13.97 -15.36
N ILE A 421 -3.46 -14.50 -15.90
CA ILE A 421 -2.92 -15.81 -15.57
C ILE A 421 -1.58 -15.59 -14.86
N ALA A 422 -1.50 -16.03 -13.60
CA ALA A 422 -0.30 -16.03 -12.80
C ALA A 422 0.29 -17.45 -12.75
N GLU A 423 1.51 -17.62 -13.26
CA GLU A 423 2.31 -18.83 -13.04
C GLU A 423 3.15 -18.61 -11.76
N THR A 424 2.65 -19.08 -10.62
CA THR A 424 3.35 -19.02 -9.32
C THR A 424 4.39 -20.13 -9.23
N SER A 425 5.38 -20.09 -10.13
CA SER A 425 6.29 -21.23 -10.33
C SER A 425 7.30 -21.40 -9.20
N ALA A 426 7.51 -22.64 -8.73
CA ALA A 426 8.62 -23.03 -7.86
C ALA A 426 9.98 -23.10 -8.59
N LYS A 427 10.20 -22.25 -9.60
CA LYS A 427 11.45 -22.19 -10.37
C LYS A 427 12.51 -21.41 -9.59
N ALA A 428 13.77 -21.78 -9.79
CA ALA A 428 14.91 -21.26 -9.03
C ALA A 428 15.19 -19.75 -9.18
N ASP A 429 14.48 -19.05 -10.07
CA ASP A 429 14.54 -17.59 -10.21
C ASP A 429 13.60 -16.84 -9.25
N GLY A 430 12.67 -17.54 -8.58
CA GLY A 430 11.82 -17.00 -7.52
C GLY A 430 10.87 -15.90 -7.99
N ARG A 431 10.35 -16.00 -9.22
CA ARG A 431 9.43 -15.02 -9.83
C ARG A 431 8.07 -15.64 -10.15
N THR A 432 7.01 -14.86 -9.95
CA THR A 432 5.72 -15.11 -10.59
C THR A 432 5.71 -14.50 -11.98
N ARG A 433 5.14 -15.21 -12.95
CA ARG A 433 4.97 -14.71 -14.33
C ARG A 433 3.50 -14.42 -14.59
N LEU A 434 3.22 -13.22 -15.08
CA LEU A 434 1.89 -12.72 -15.37
C LEU A 434 1.66 -12.66 -16.88
N ARG A 435 0.50 -13.12 -17.33
CA ARG A 435 0.06 -13.08 -18.73
C ARG A 435 -1.40 -12.70 -18.79
N VAL A 436 -1.76 -11.75 -19.65
CA VAL A 436 -3.15 -11.34 -19.85
C VAL A 436 -3.63 -11.80 -21.22
N LEU A 437 -4.73 -12.52 -21.29
CA LEU A 437 -5.36 -12.95 -22.54
C LEU A 437 -6.64 -12.16 -22.83
N ASP A 438 -6.68 -11.65 -24.06
CA ASP A 438 -7.70 -10.77 -24.63
C ASP A 438 -9.06 -11.47 -24.76
N GLY A 439 -10.04 -11.08 -23.92
CA GLY A 439 -11.39 -11.62 -23.91
C GLY A 439 -12.16 -11.34 -25.21
N ALA A 440 -11.97 -10.17 -25.82
CA ALA A 440 -12.57 -9.79 -27.10
C ALA A 440 -12.11 -10.69 -28.27
N THR A 441 -10.93 -11.33 -28.16
CA THR A 441 -10.44 -12.33 -29.13
C THR A 441 -10.80 -13.78 -28.80
N GLY A 442 -11.57 -14.05 -27.74
CA GLY A 442 -11.75 -15.41 -27.23
C GLY A 442 -10.43 -16.01 -26.69
N PHE A 443 -9.64 -15.18 -26.01
CA PHE A 443 -8.37 -15.53 -25.37
C PHE A 443 -7.29 -16.06 -26.31
N GLN A 444 -7.31 -15.65 -27.59
CA GLN A 444 -6.30 -16.05 -28.58
C GLN A 444 -5.11 -15.08 -28.63
N ARG A 445 -5.32 -13.82 -28.26
CA ARG A 445 -4.28 -12.79 -28.20
C ARG A 445 -3.82 -12.58 -26.77
N THR A 446 -2.50 -12.42 -26.57
CA THR A 446 -1.96 -11.91 -25.31
C THR A 446 -1.91 -10.38 -25.37
N LEU A 447 -2.53 -9.71 -24.39
CA LEU A 447 -2.46 -8.25 -24.22
C LEU A 447 -1.15 -7.82 -23.55
N PHE A 448 -0.72 -8.58 -22.55
CA PHE A 448 0.33 -8.17 -21.64
C PHE A 448 1.13 -9.37 -21.09
N LYS A 449 2.41 -9.16 -20.79
CA LYS A 449 3.29 -10.10 -20.07
C LYS A 449 4.24 -9.34 -19.14
N ALA A 450 4.45 -9.87 -17.93
CA ALA A 450 5.48 -9.38 -17.01
C ALA A 450 5.96 -10.51 -16.08
N ASP A 451 7.10 -10.30 -15.44
CA ASP A 451 7.53 -11.07 -14.27
C ASP A 451 7.50 -10.14 -13.04
N THR A 452 7.33 -10.70 -11.84
CA THR A 452 7.61 -9.98 -10.58
C THR A 452 9.11 -9.86 -10.32
N ALA A 453 9.48 -9.14 -9.25
CA ALA A 453 10.84 -9.20 -8.71
C ALA A 453 11.19 -10.64 -8.23
N PRO A 454 12.48 -11.03 -8.18
CA PRO A 454 12.93 -12.28 -7.55
C PRO A 454 12.65 -12.31 -6.04
N GLY A 455 12.31 -13.49 -5.51
CA GLY A 455 11.98 -13.70 -4.09
C GLY A 455 10.50 -13.54 -3.76
N VAL A 456 9.63 -13.38 -4.76
CA VAL A 456 8.17 -13.21 -4.63
C VAL A 456 7.46 -14.58 -4.67
N THR A 457 8.04 -15.60 -4.04
CA THR A 457 7.54 -16.98 -4.16
C THR A 457 7.61 -17.77 -2.86
N HIS A 458 6.58 -18.60 -2.68
CA HIS A 458 6.22 -19.43 -1.52
C HIS A 458 5.42 -18.70 -0.43
N HIS A 459 4.17 -19.17 -0.23
CA HIS A 459 3.17 -18.66 0.72
C HIS A 459 2.58 -17.26 0.40
N LEU A 460 2.40 -16.94 -0.89
CA LEU A 460 1.69 -15.75 -1.34
C LEU A 460 0.42 -16.11 -2.11
N GLU A 461 -0.74 -15.67 -1.63
CA GLU A 461 -1.94 -15.52 -2.46
C GLU A 461 -1.85 -14.23 -3.28
N LEU A 462 -2.46 -14.21 -4.46
CA LEU A 462 -2.08 -13.28 -5.52
C LEU A 462 -3.34 -12.75 -6.22
N LEU A 463 -3.63 -11.48 -5.93
CA LEU A 463 -4.86 -10.78 -6.25
C LEU A 463 -4.57 -9.59 -7.16
N ILE A 464 -5.57 -9.16 -7.93
CA ILE A 464 -5.45 -8.05 -8.87
C ILE A 464 -6.50 -7.00 -8.53
N THR A 465 -6.08 -5.74 -8.53
CA THR A 465 -6.88 -4.61 -8.07
C THR A 465 -6.47 -3.36 -8.83
N GLU A 466 -7.33 -2.35 -8.88
CA GLU A 466 -6.86 -0.98 -9.11
C GLU A 466 -6.66 -0.35 -7.73
N TRP A 467 -5.41 -0.09 -7.34
CA TRP A 467 -5.09 0.44 -6.01
C TRP A 467 -4.83 1.94 -6.02
N ASN A 468 -4.41 2.50 -7.16
CA ASN A 468 -3.69 3.77 -7.23
C ASN A 468 -4.39 4.84 -8.10
N GLY A 469 -5.33 4.45 -8.96
CA GLY A 469 -6.15 5.34 -9.79
C GLY A 469 -5.62 5.59 -11.20
N ASP A 470 -4.54 4.93 -11.62
CA ASP A 470 -3.92 5.10 -12.94
C ASP A 470 -4.51 4.22 -14.06
N ARG A 471 -5.51 3.40 -13.73
CA ARG A 471 -6.19 2.41 -14.59
C ARG A 471 -5.26 1.32 -15.13
N ARG A 472 -4.19 1.01 -14.39
CA ARG A 472 -3.38 -0.19 -14.57
C ARG A 472 -3.72 -1.16 -13.44
N PRO A 473 -3.96 -2.44 -13.73
CA PRO A 473 -4.14 -3.39 -12.66
C PRO A 473 -2.84 -3.57 -11.87
N ASP A 474 -2.94 -3.34 -10.56
CA ASP A 474 -1.91 -3.55 -9.56
C ASP A 474 -2.01 -4.95 -8.95
N LEU A 475 -0.90 -5.47 -8.46
CA LEU A 475 -0.80 -6.83 -7.91
C LEU A 475 -0.75 -6.81 -6.39
N LEU A 476 -1.80 -7.28 -5.71
CA LEU A 476 -1.76 -7.53 -4.28
C LEU A 476 -1.19 -8.93 -4.02
N LEU A 477 -0.07 -8.96 -3.31
CA LEU A 477 0.56 -10.16 -2.77
C LEU A 477 0.19 -10.28 -1.29
N VAL A 478 -0.29 -11.45 -0.87
CA VAL A 478 -0.69 -11.70 0.52
C VAL A 478 0.13 -12.84 1.11
N GLN A 479 1.05 -12.50 2.02
CA GLN A 479 1.81 -13.49 2.79
C GLN A 479 1.03 -13.93 4.02
N GLU A 480 0.38 -15.09 3.93
CA GLU A 480 -0.52 -15.64 4.95
C GLU A 480 0.18 -15.94 6.28
N ASN A 481 1.38 -16.53 6.19
CA ASN A 481 2.13 -17.12 7.30
C ASN A 481 3.66 -17.00 7.12
N GLY A 482 4.43 -17.39 8.15
CA GLY A 482 5.89 -17.31 8.13
C GLY A 482 6.48 -15.89 8.12
N THR A 483 5.63 -14.88 8.32
CA THR A 483 5.97 -13.45 8.27
C THR A 483 6.75 -12.98 9.49
N ALA A 484 7.53 -11.90 9.34
CA ALA A 484 8.31 -11.32 10.44
C ALA A 484 7.43 -10.69 11.53
N SER A 485 6.21 -10.25 11.20
CA SER A 485 5.23 -9.77 12.18
C SER A 485 4.46 -10.88 12.91
N GLY A 486 4.51 -12.13 12.43
CA GLY A 486 3.63 -13.21 12.89
C GLY A 486 2.15 -12.99 12.53
N ARG A 487 1.88 -12.14 11.53
CA ARG A 487 0.55 -11.85 10.99
C ARG A 487 0.58 -11.86 9.47
N THR A 488 -0.57 -11.98 8.82
CA THR A 488 -0.67 -11.84 7.38
C THR A 488 -0.20 -10.46 6.93
N GLU A 489 0.83 -10.44 6.08
CA GLU A 489 1.45 -9.25 5.51
C GLU A 489 1.05 -9.10 4.04
N MET A 490 0.87 -7.87 3.60
CA MET A 490 0.33 -7.53 2.28
C MET A 490 1.26 -6.55 1.58
N VAL A 491 1.49 -6.76 0.29
CA VAL A 491 2.29 -5.87 -0.56
C VAL A 491 1.58 -5.67 -1.88
N VAL A 492 1.27 -4.41 -2.23
CA VAL A 492 0.74 -4.05 -3.54
C VAL A 492 1.90 -3.65 -4.45
N LEU A 493 2.05 -4.29 -5.61
CA LEU A 493 3.04 -3.95 -6.64
C LEU A 493 2.37 -3.24 -7.82
N GLY A 494 2.95 -2.13 -8.28
CA GLY A 494 2.34 -1.28 -9.30
C GLY A 494 2.50 -1.78 -10.75
N GLY A 495 1.45 -1.67 -11.58
CA GLY A 495 1.40 -2.17 -12.99
C GLY A 495 2.02 -1.28 -14.08
#